data_AF-A0A5E3XIN6-F1
#
_entry.id   AF-A0A5E3XIN6-F1
#
_cell.length_a   1.000
_cell.length_b   1.000
_cell.length_c   1.000
_cell.angle_alpha   90.00
_cell.angle_beta   90.00
_cell.angle_gamma   90.00
#
_symmetry.space_group_name_H-M   'P 1'
#
loop_
_entity.id
_entity.type
_entity.pdbx_description
1 polymer ?
#
loop_
_entity_poly.entity_id
_entity_poly.type
_entity_poly.pdbx_seq_one_letter_code
_entity_poly.pdbx_strand_id
1 'polypeptide(L)'
;MLSRPEERGNRALRAVLREVKPCRVCAQGDQHPECLFFRRRDDVVIVQRSFTVEATKTGYTVAKVNPQAHTKRVTPEFAPAPPHLTLEIIVQLLIAIAYILIPLLERHQALRQQYTPAAILERTPELEGERLICDLRCESRRNPADGHDFVLLEFFQPHELENALEVLRRAQQVQETSCPSDADEVVRVTLSHGAGQPSYATLYKALASGVPVVVSGIDPGNSNLTPDFFVKWYGDEEVTVVNTATRSARTTVLSAFMENFDDPDASAEPEKIQDWPPTENFATAFPDMNEVFQEVLVGWMLTSKRGALNLESNMPVGSCPPDTGPKAYLARAATNGATTRLHTDISDAVNFMFSAGRGREGIEAGAEWIMICRDDMDEAARLLREWQKPFNGHPIHSADITITPTDVTRLCDAGVRVWRLVQKAGEAVFIPAGVGHQVWNYTSCIKIAVDFVSPANIVHSHNISKELREHRLMVNDPDAEDVLQLPTMCWWTFVRSQTEEYLNVRSDVFSCPWTSHYSAAPRYLQVPVGVDAHEDEHADREFYPEQSASGFTVGGPAPAGAAGMSGHFH
;
A
#
# COMPACT_ATOMS: atom_id res chain seq x y z
N MET A 1 -53.47 -42.50 32.44
CA MET A 1 -54.03 -41.19 32.85
C MET A 1 -52.85 -40.26 33.06
N LEU A 2 -52.31 -39.61 32.02
CA LEU A 2 -52.81 -38.38 31.40
C LEU A 2 -53.29 -37.35 32.43
N SER A 3 -52.45 -36.34 32.72
CA SER A 3 -52.83 -34.91 32.71
C SER A 3 -51.62 -33.99 33.00
N ARG A 4 -51.60 -32.87 32.25
CA ARG A 4 -50.58 -31.81 32.08
C ARG A 4 -50.20 -31.03 33.37
N PRO A 5 -49.16 -30.17 33.33
CA PRO A 5 -49.38 -28.76 32.91
C PRO A 5 -48.37 -28.25 31.86
N GLU A 6 -48.88 -27.99 30.65
CA GLU A 6 -48.44 -26.87 29.81
C GLU A 6 -48.93 -25.55 30.45
N GLU A 7 -48.37 -24.43 30.01
CA GLU A 7 -48.76 -23.04 30.36
C GLU A 7 -48.14 -22.41 31.61
N ARG A 8 -46.81 -22.22 31.60
CA ARG A 8 -46.16 -21.04 32.22
C ARG A 8 -44.73 -20.83 31.73
N GLY A 9 -44.50 -21.06 30.45
CA GLY A 9 -43.24 -20.70 29.80
C GLY A 9 -43.48 -19.59 28.81
N ASN A 10 -42.92 -18.42 29.10
CA ASN A 10 -42.44 -17.49 28.09
C ASN A 10 -43.39 -16.46 27.44
N ARG A 11 -43.97 -15.60 28.29
CA ARG A 11 -44.19 -14.19 27.89
C ARG A 11 -42.86 -13.41 27.72
N ALA A 12 -41.81 -13.79 28.45
CA ALA A 12 -40.49 -13.15 28.37
C ALA A 12 -39.78 -13.43 27.03
N LEU A 13 -39.74 -14.68 26.55
CA LEU A 13 -39.16 -15.02 25.24
C LEU A 13 -39.92 -14.39 24.06
N ARG A 14 -41.25 -14.23 24.16
CA ARG A 14 -42.03 -13.49 23.13
C ARG A 14 -41.80 -11.97 23.18
N ALA A 15 -41.32 -11.43 24.29
CA ALA A 15 -40.92 -10.02 24.40
C ALA A 15 -39.48 -9.82 23.91
N VAL A 16 -38.56 -10.73 24.21
CA VAL A 16 -37.16 -10.70 23.74
C VAL A 16 -37.04 -10.94 22.23
N LEU A 17 -37.84 -11.85 21.67
CA LEU A 17 -37.92 -12.07 20.21
C LEU A 17 -38.50 -10.87 19.44
N ARG A 18 -39.09 -9.87 20.12
CA ARG A 18 -39.53 -8.61 19.50
C ARG A 18 -38.46 -7.52 19.52
N GLU A 19 -37.39 -7.68 20.30
CA GLU A 19 -36.33 -6.67 20.47
C GLU A 19 -34.97 -7.07 19.86
N VAL A 20 -34.83 -8.30 19.37
CA VAL A 20 -33.69 -8.66 18.51
C VAL A 20 -33.92 -8.05 17.12
N LYS A 21 -33.37 -6.86 16.90
CA LYS A 21 -33.31 -6.26 15.56
C LYS A 21 -32.22 -6.98 14.75
N PRO A 22 -32.49 -7.40 13.50
CA PRO A 22 -31.42 -7.88 12.62
C PRO A 22 -30.42 -6.75 12.37
N CYS A 23 -29.22 -7.09 11.91
CA CYS A 23 -28.27 -6.11 11.38
C CYS A 23 -29.02 -5.09 10.52
N ARG A 24 -28.89 -3.80 10.85
CA ARG A 24 -29.71 -2.73 10.26
C ARG A 24 -29.64 -2.70 8.73
N VAL A 25 -28.55 -3.23 8.17
CA VAL A 25 -28.25 -3.36 6.73
C VAL A 25 -28.83 -4.67 6.14
N CYS A 26 -28.72 -5.80 6.84
CA CYS A 26 -29.23 -7.09 6.34
C CYS A 26 -30.74 -7.29 6.55
N ALA A 27 -31.38 -6.48 7.40
CA ALA A 27 -32.81 -6.52 7.69
C ALA A 27 -33.68 -6.02 6.53
N GLN A 28 -33.10 -5.28 5.58
CA GLN A 28 -33.85 -4.60 4.51
C GLN A 28 -33.84 -5.37 3.18
N GLY A 29 -33.24 -6.56 3.13
CA GLY A 29 -33.31 -7.44 1.95
C GLY A 29 -32.50 -6.97 0.73
N ASP A 30 -31.95 -5.76 0.75
CA ASP A 30 -31.18 -5.21 -0.35
C ASP A 30 -29.66 -5.31 -0.13
N GLN A 31 -28.98 -5.70 -1.21
CA GLN A 31 -27.53 -5.81 -1.34
C GLN A 31 -26.86 -4.48 -0.97
N HIS A 32 -26.06 -4.43 0.10
CA HIS A 32 -25.26 -3.23 0.41
C HIS A 32 -23.75 -3.48 0.21
N PRO A 33 -23.00 -2.59 -0.45
CA PRO A 33 -21.61 -2.83 -0.89
C PRO A 33 -20.53 -2.80 0.21
N GLU A 34 -20.86 -2.50 1.46
CA GLU A 34 -19.86 -2.11 2.49
C GLU A 34 -19.61 -3.18 3.57
N CYS A 35 -19.71 -4.46 3.24
CA CYS A 35 -19.30 -5.53 4.16
C CYS A 35 -17.80 -5.83 4.01
N LEU A 36 -17.00 -5.38 4.98
CA LEU A 36 -15.53 -5.22 4.88
C LEU A 36 -14.66 -6.49 4.77
N PHE A 37 -15.19 -7.71 4.61
CA PHE A 37 -14.29 -8.87 4.48
C PHE A 37 -14.61 -9.90 3.38
N PHE A 38 -15.85 -10.11 2.92
CA PHE A 38 -16.14 -10.89 1.69
C PHE A 38 -17.55 -10.61 1.11
N ARG A 39 -17.69 -10.61 -0.23
CA ARG A 39 -18.96 -10.66 -1.00
C ARG A 39 -19.17 -12.08 -1.53
N ARG A 40 -20.41 -12.54 -1.72
CA ARG A 40 -20.70 -13.88 -2.25
C ARG A 40 -21.65 -13.91 -3.44
N ARG A 41 -21.39 -14.83 -4.39
CA ARG A 41 -22.35 -15.41 -5.34
C ARG A 41 -22.83 -16.76 -4.82
N ASP A 42 -24.12 -17.02 -4.97
CA ASP A 42 -24.82 -18.30 -4.83
C ASP A 42 -24.80 -18.98 -3.43
N ASP A 43 -25.90 -18.73 -2.68
CA ASP A 43 -26.50 -19.54 -1.60
C ASP A 43 -25.71 -19.89 -0.33
N VAL A 44 -24.70 -19.13 0.05
CA VAL A 44 -24.11 -19.35 1.35
C VAL A 44 -23.78 -18.01 2.02
N VAL A 45 -23.79 -17.94 3.35
CA VAL A 45 -23.43 -16.72 4.12
C VAL A 45 -22.13 -17.01 4.90
N ILE A 46 -21.22 -16.03 5.02
CA ILE A 46 -20.00 -16.03 5.87
C ILE A 46 -20.11 -14.94 6.90
N VAL A 47 -19.81 -15.27 8.13
CA VAL A 47 -19.69 -14.30 9.20
C VAL A 47 -18.41 -14.78 10.01
N GLN A 48 -17.84 -14.08 11.00
CA GLN A 48 -16.60 -14.48 11.74
C GLN A 48 -16.40 -13.82 13.14
N ARG A 49 -16.27 -14.52 14.28
CA ARG A 49 -16.42 -13.82 15.60
C ARG A 49 -15.10 -13.16 15.99
N SER A 50 -15.12 -11.87 16.33
CA SER A 50 -14.01 -11.18 17.01
C SER A 50 -14.32 -11.01 18.50
N PHE A 51 -13.29 -10.82 19.32
CA PHE A 51 -13.44 -10.71 20.78
C PHE A 51 -12.65 -9.50 21.29
N THR A 52 -13.25 -8.71 22.17
CA THR A 52 -12.55 -7.71 22.97
C THR A 52 -12.23 -8.32 24.32
N VAL A 53 -11.00 -8.18 24.80
CA VAL A 53 -10.57 -8.62 26.13
C VAL A 53 -10.24 -7.41 27.01
N GLU A 54 -10.64 -7.47 28.27
CA GLU A 54 -10.27 -6.52 29.32
C GLU A 54 -9.16 -7.12 30.19
N ALA A 55 -8.13 -6.33 30.50
CA ALA A 55 -7.07 -6.72 31.41
C ALA A 55 -7.53 -6.54 32.87
N THR A 56 -7.32 -7.57 33.68
CA THR A 56 -7.60 -7.57 35.13
C THR A 56 -6.32 -7.85 35.91
N LYS A 57 -6.36 -7.67 37.25
CA LYS A 57 -5.21 -7.91 38.14
C LYS A 57 -4.66 -9.35 38.11
N THR A 58 -5.43 -10.31 37.57
CA THR A 58 -5.08 -11.74 37.57
C THR A 58 -5.09 -12.37 36.16
N GLY A 59 -5.26 -11.59 35.09
CA GLY A 59 -5.31 -12.10 33.71
C GLY A 59 -6.22 -11.29 32.79
N TYR A 60 -6.63 -11.86 31.66
CA TYR A 60 -7.53 -11.22 30.68
C TYR A 60 -8.93 -11.86 30.75
N THR A 61 -9.98 -11.04 30.65
CA THR A 61 -11.37 -11.48 30.57
C THR A 61 -12.00 -11.01 29.27
N VAL A 62 -12.73 -11.87 28.55
CA VAL A 62 -13.45 -11.48 27.34
C VAL A 62 -14.56 -10.48 27.71
N ALA A 63 -14.37 -9.22 27.34
CA ALA A 63 -15.28 -8.13 27.62
C ALA A 63 -16.47 -8.10 26.65
N LYS A 64 -16.22 -8.47 25.38
CA LYS A 64 -17.26 -8.45 24.35
C LYS A 64 -16.97 -9.48 23.26
N VAL A 65 -17.97 -10.28 22.91
CA VAL A 65 -17.96 -11.06 21.66
C VAL A 65 -18.53 -10.15 20.58
N ASN A 66 -17.70 -9.72 19.65
CA ASN A 66 -18.15 -9.04 18.45
C ASN A 66 -18.67 -10.13 17.49
N PRO A 67 -19.99 -10.16 17.24
CA PRO A 67 -20.56 -11.17 16.38
C PRO A 67 -20.12 -10.86 14.97
N GLN A 68 -19.25 -11.69 14.47
CA GLN A 68 -19.39 -12.08 13.10
C GLN A 68 -19.51 -13.66 13.16
N ALA A 69 -20.47 -14.39 12.59
CA ALA A 69 -20.63 -15.88 12.56
C ALA A 69 -19.87 -16.72 11.47
N HIS A 70 -20.34 -17.12 10.26
CA HIS A 70 -19.88 -18.27 9.42
C HIS A 70 -18.46 -18.46 8.81
N THR A 71 -17.79 -19.55 9.17
CA THR A 71 -16.64 -20.14 8.45
C THR A 71 -17.06 -21.27 7.48
N LYS A 72 -17.40 -20.94 6.23
CA LYS A 72 -17.06 -21.85 5.11
C LYS A 72 -15.82 -21.28 4.46
N ARG A 73 -14.79 -22.10 4.21
CA ARG A 73 -13.60 -21.68 3.45
C ARG A 73 -14.08 -21.25 2.06
N VAL A 74 -14.24 -19.95 1.85
CA VAL A 74 -14.48 -19.39 0.51
C VAL A 74 -13.14 -19.43 -0.21
N THR A 75 -13.16 -19.95 -1.43
CA THR A 75 -11.99 -19.86 -2.30
C THR A 75 -11.72 -18.38 -2.54
N PRO A 76 -10.54 -17.85 -2.19
CA PRO A 76 -10.21 -16.46 -2.44
C PRO A 76 -10.26 -16.21 -3.94
N GLU A 77 -10.92 -15.12 -4.34
CA GLU A 77 -10.90 -14.65 -5.73
C GLU A 77 -9.78 -13.62 -5.87
N PHE A 78 -8.95 -13.75 -6.89
CA PHE A 78 -7.91 -12.78 -7.21
C PHE A 78 -8.29 -11.99 -8.46
N ALA A 79 -7.78 -10.77 -8.57
CA ALA A 79 -7.82 -10.07 -9.85
C ALA A 79 -7.03 -10.86 -10.92
N PRO A 80 -7.33 -10.69 -12.22
CA PRO A 80 -6.52 -11.27 -13.28
C PRO A 80 -5.04 -10.88 -13.13
N ALA A 81 -4.14 -11.79 -13.51
CA ALA A 81 -2.71 -11.52 -13.50
C ALA A 81 -2.38 -10.28 -14.32
N PRO A 82 -1.49 -9.40 -13.83
CA PRO A 82 -1.02 -8.28 -14.63
C PRO A 82 -0.32 -8.76 -15.91
N PRO A 83 -0.48 -8.08 -17.06
CA PRO A 83 0.03 -8.55 -18.36
C PRO A 83 1.55 -8.65 -18.46
N HIS A 84 2.27 -7.94 -17.58
CA HIS A 84 3.72 -7.88 -17.45
C HIS A 84 4.24 -8.75 -16.30
N LEU A 85 3.42 -9.61 -15.69
CA LEU A 85 3.88 -10.59 -14.70
C LEU A 85 4.72 -11.67 -15.39
N THR A 86 5.88 -11.98 -14.81
CA THR A 86 6.81 -13.02 -15.31
C THR A 86 7.29 -13.91 -14.17
N LEU A 87 7.91 -15.05 -14.52
CA LEU A 87 8.46 -15.98 -13.55
C LEU A 87 9.50 -15.30 -12.64
N GLU A 88 10.34 -14.44 -13.19
CA GLU A 88 11.38 -13.69 -12.48
C GLU A 88 10.77 -12.78 -11.40
N ILE A 89 9.65 -12.14 -11.70
CA ILE A 89 8.92 -11.30 -10.73
C ILE A 89 8.36 -12.15 -9.59
N ILE A 90 7.75 -13.30 -9.90
CA ILE A 90 7.24 -14.23 -8.88
C ILE A 90 8.37 -14.74 -7.98
N VAL A 91 9.52 -15.11 -8.56
CA VAL A 91 10.68 -15.55 -7.80
C VAL A 91 11.15 -14.46 -6.82
N GLN A 92 11.20 -13.19 -7.25
CA GLN A 92 11.59 -12.08 -6.38
C GLN A 92 10.60 -11.83 -5.25
N LEU A 93 9.29 -11.92 -5.53
CA LEU A 93 8.26 -11.85 -4.49
C LEU A 93 8.41 -12.99 -3.47
N LEU A 94 8.61 -14.22 -3.94
CA LEU A 94 8.78 -15.40 -3.08
C LEU A 94 10.02 -15.32 -2.19
N ILE A 95 11.16 -14.87 -2.74
CA ILE A 95 12.39 -14.62 -1.97
C ILE A 95 12.09 -13.65 -0.82
N ALA A 96 11.44 -12.53 -1.13
CA ALA A 96 11.21 -11.46 -0.17
C ALA A 96 10.22 -11.85 0.95
N ILE A 97 9.12 -12.54 0.61
CA ILE A 97 8.11 -12.94 1.61
C ILE A 97 8.56 -14.12 2.48
N ALA A 98 9.50 -14.95 2.00
CA ALA A 98 9.99 -16.11 2.74
C ALA A 98 10.60 -15.71 4.10
N TYR A 99 11.28 -14.56 4.16
CA TYR A 99 11.83 -14.00 5.40
C TYR A 99 10.75 -13.80 6.48
N ILE A 100 9.56 -13.33 6.08
CA ILE A 100 8.46 -13.06 7.01
C ILE A 100 7.67 -14.34 7.32
N LEU A 101 7.35 -15.12 6.28
CA LEU A 101 6.44 -16.25 6.42
C LEU A 101 7.07 -17.47 7.10
N ILE A 102 8.33 -17.82 6.79
CA ILE A 102 8.94 -19.03 7.36
C ILE A 102 8.89 -19.03 8.90
N PRO A 103 9.33 -17.97 9.62
CA PRO A 103 9.27 -17.96 11.08
C PRO A 103 7.85 -18.04 11.64
N LEU A 104 6.86 -17.43 10.95
CA LEU A 104 5.46 -17.47 11.38
C LEU A 104 4.85 -18.86 11.20
N LEU A 105 5.12 -19.50 10.07
CA LEU A 105 4.64 -20.85 9.75
C LEU A 105 5.31 -21.89 10.65
N GLU A 106 6.61 -21.78 10.92
CA GLU A 106 7.32 -22.67 11.86
C GLU A 106 6.80 -22.50 13.29
N ARG A 107 6.48 -21.28 13.71
CA ARG A 107 5.83 -21.04 15.00
C ARG A 107 4.46 -21.70 15.08
N HIS A 108 3.64 -21.61 14.03
CA HIS A 108 2.35 -22.31 13.97
C HIS A 108 2.55 -23.83 14.01
N GLN A 109 3.52 -24.36 13.27
CA GLN A 109 3.84 -25.79 13.27
C GLN A 109 4.27 -26.28 14.66
N ALA A 110 5.10 -25.50 15.37
CA ALA A 110 5.51 -25.81 16.73
C ALA A 110 4.32 -25.78 17.70
N LEU A 111 3.42 -24.80 17.58
CA LEU A 111 2.18 -24.77 18.36
C LEU A 111 1.32 -26.00 18.08
N ARG A 112 1.12 -26.36 16.80
CA ARG A 112 0.37 -27.56 16.42
C ARG A 112 0.91 -28.85 17.08
N GLN A 113 2.21 -28.93 17.32
CA GLN A 113 2.84 -30.08 18.02
C GLN A 113 2.70 -30.01 19.55
N GLN A 114 2.56 -28.82 20.13
CA GLN A 114 2.40 -28.63 21.57
C GLN A 114 0.98 -28.89 22.06
N TYR A 115 -0.04 -28.63 21.23
CA TYR A 115 -1.43 -28.81 21.59
C TYR A 115 -1.92 -30.23 21.30
N THR A 116 -2.74 -30.78 22.19
CA THR A 116 -3.40 -32.07 21.94
C THR A 116 -4.41 -31.92 20.79
N PRO A 117 -4.73 -33.00 20.03
CA PRO A 117 -5.71 -32.93 18.94
C PRO A 117 -7.08 -32.35 19.37
N ALA A 118 -7.49 -32.57 20.63
CA ALA A 118 -8.75 -32.03 21.16
C ALA A 118 -8.72 -30.52 21.43
N ALA A 119 -7.54 -29.91 21.52
CA ALA A 119 -7.34 -28.48 21.73
C ALA A 119 -7.04 -27.72 20.42
N ILE A 120 -7.07 -28.42 19.28
CA ILE A 120 -6.93 -27.86 17.94
C ILE A 120 -8.32 -27.81 17.31
N LEU A 121 -8.78 -26.62 16.96
CA LEU A 121 -10.08 -26.38 16.37
C LEU A 121 -9.91 -26.02 14.88
N GLU A 122 -10.43 -26.86 13.99
CA GLU A 122 -10.42 -26.62 12.54
C GLU A 122 -11.40 -25.53 12.09
N ARG A 123 -12.32 -25.13 12.99
CA ARG A 123 -13.31 -24.08 12.76
C ARG A 123 -13.60 -23.36 14.07
N THR A 124 -13.88 -22.07 13.98
CA THR A 124 -14.48 -21.34 15.10
C THR A 124 -15.85 -21.97 15.41
N PRO A 125 -16.08 -22.47 16.63
CA PRO A 125 -17.35 -23.14 16.96
C PRO A 125 -18.53 -22.17 16.88
N GLU A 126 -19.68 -22.65 16.40
CA GLU A 126 -20.94 -21.91 16.45
C GLU A 126 -21.39 -21.81 17.92
N LEU A 127 -21.29 -20.61 18.51
CA LEU A 127 -21.85 -20.39 19.85
C LEU A 127 -23.34 -20.03 19.69
N GLU A 128 -24.23 -20.99 19.94
CA GLU A 128 -25.67 -20.75 19.98
C GLU A 128 -26.06 -20.00 21.27
N GLY A 129 -26.78 -18.87 21.14
CA GLY A 129 -27.30 -18.08 22.27
C GLY A 129 -26.25 -17.20 22.97
N GLU A 130 -26.55 -16.80 24.22
CA GLU A 130 -25.65 -16.02 25.12
C GLU A 130 -24.43 -16.84 25.63
N ARG A 131 -24.02 -17.89 24.91
CA ARG A 131 -22.86 -18.68 25.29
C ARG A 131 -21.57 -17.96 24.93
N LEU A 132 -20.69 -17.84 25.91
CA LEU A 132 -19.31 -17.35 25.73
C LEU A 132 -18.43 -18.53 25.31
N ILE A 133 -17.27 -18.27 24.68
CA ILE A 133 -16.27 -19.32 24.35
C ILE A 133 -15.90 -20.16 25.60
N CYS A 134 -16.00 -19.57 26.79
CA CYS A 134 -15.75 -20.26 28.06
C CYS A 134 -16.77 -21.36 28.42
N ASP A 135 -17.88 -21.50 27.68
CA ASP A 135 -18.92 -22.52 27.94
C ASP A 135 -18.67 -23.84 27.18
N LEU A 136 -17.61 -23.91 26.37
CA LEU A 136 -17.14 -25.18 25.80
C LEU A 136 -16.59 -26.04 26.95
N ARG A 137 -17.16 -27.24 27.15
CA ARG A 137 -16.77 -28.12 28.26
C ARG A 137 -15.27 -28.43 28.19
N CYS A 138 -14.52 -27.85 29.11
CA CYS A 138 -13.21 -28.34 29.51
C CYS A 138 -13.42 -29.71 30.18
N GLU A 139 -13.17 -30.82 29.47
CA GLU A 139 -13.23 -32.16 30.07
C GLU A 139 -12.23 -32.34 31.23
N SER A 140 -11.24 -31.45 31.33
CA SER A 140 -10.15 -31.57 32.29
C SER A 140 -10.37 -30.85 33.63
N ARG A 141 -11.36 -29.95 33.81
CA ARG A 141 -11.45 -29.12 35.04
C ARG A 141 -12.86 -28.85 35.54
N ARG A 142 -13.02 -28.93 36.87
CA ARG A 142 -14.30 -28.82 37.60
C ARG A 142 -14.57 -27.42 38.17
N ASN A 143 -13.65 -26.45 38.08
CA ASN A 143 -13.78 -25.14 38.73
C ASN A 143 -13.43 -23.95 37.79
N PRO A 144 -14.31 -22.95 37.62
CA PRO A 144 -14.08 -21.76 36.78
C PRO A 144 -12.92 -20.83 37.21
N ALA A 145 -12.39 -20.99 38.42
CA ALA A 145 -11.27 -20.17 38.94
C ALA A 145 -9.89 -20.56 38.38
N ASP A 146 -9.78 -21.66 37.62
CA ASP A 146 -8.51 -22.26 37.19
C ASP A 146 -7.96 -21.71 35.84
N GLY A 147 -8.52 -20.60 35.33
CA GLY A 147 -8.09 -19.93 34.10
C GLY A 147 -8.76 -20.44 32.81
N HIS A 148 -8.46 -19.79 31.67
CA HIS A 148 -8.96 -20.17 30.35
C HIS A 148 -8.02 -21.19 29.68
N ASP A 149 -8.58 -22.22 29.03
CA ASP A 149 -7.82 -23.09 28.13
C ASP A 149 -7.57 -22.35 26.82
N PHE A 150 -6.30 -22.22 26.43
CA PHE A 150 -5.96 -21.77 25.08
C PHE A 150 -6.33 -22.86 24.08
N VAL A 151 -6.94 -22.47 22.96
CA VAL A 151 -7.19 -23.35 21.81
C VAL A 151 -6.39 -22.86 20.62
N LEU A 152 -5.83 -23.79 19.85
CA LEU A 152 -5.19 -23.46 18.59
C LEU A 152 -6.24 -23.52 17.48
N LEU A 153 -6.41 -22.43 16.74
CA LEU A 153 -7.22 -22.43 15.51
C LEU A 153 -6.37 -22.95 14.36
N GLU A 154 -6.79 -24.04 13.72
CA GLU A 154 -6.14 -24.59 12.54
C GLU A 154 -6.73 -23.98 11.27
N PHE A 155 -5.96 -23.11 10.64
CA PHE A 155 -6.37 -22.39 9.43
C PHE A 155 -5.98 -23.11 8.14
N PHE A 156 -4.96 -23.99 8.20
CA PHE A 156 -4.42 -24.66 7.02
C PHE A 156 -5.29 -25.86 6.60
N GLN A 157 -5.34 -26.14 5.31
CA GLN A 157 -5.78 -27.44 4.79
C GLN A 157 -4.73 -28.51 5.12
N PRO A 158 -5.09 -29.80 5.09
CA PRO A 158 -4.10 -30.88 5.16
C PRO A 158 -2.96 -30.64 4.15
N HIS A 159 -1.72 -30.68 4.63
CA HIS A 159 -0.48 -30.47 3.87
C HIS A 159 -0.20 -29.04 3.37
N GLU A 160 -1.12 -28.09 3.52
CA GLU A 160 -0.93 -26.71 3.01
C GLU A 160 0.24 -26.02 3.72
N LEU A 161 0.35 -26.18 5.05
CA LEU A 161 1.45 -25.64 5.85
C LEU A 161 2.80 -26.21 5.43
N GLU A 162 2.89 -27.54 5.31
CA GLU A 162 4.12 -28.24 4.94
C GLU A 162 4.56 -27.88 3.51
N ASN A 163 3.61 -27.82 2.56
CA ASN A 163 3.87 -27.40 1.19
C ASN A 163 4.35 -25.94 1.13
N ALA A 164 3.74 -25.04 1.91
CA ALA A 164 4.16 -23.65 1.97
C ALA A 164 5.60 -23.51 2.47
N LEU A 165 5.94 -24.20 3.55
CA LEU A 165 7.31 -24.23 4.08
C LEU A 165 8.30 -24.81 3.06
N GLU A 166 7.94 -25.87 2.35
CA GLU A 166 8.79 -26.46 1.33
C GLU A 166 9.08 -25.49 0.18
N VAL A 167 8.05 -24.85 -0.37
CA VAL A 167 8.18 -23.88 -1.47
C VAL A 167 9.01 -22.67 -1.03
N LEU A 168 8.70 -22.08 0.13
CA LEU A 168 9.38 -20.88 0.62
C LEU A 168 10.86 -21.13 0.94
N ARG A 169 11.21 -22.31 1.48
CA ARG A 169 12.62 -22.68 1.74
C ARG A 169 13.43 -22.82 0.46
N ARG A 170 12.83 -23.32 -0.64
CA ARG A 170 13.51 -23.40 -1.94
C ARG A 170 13.81 -22.03 -2.53
N ALA A 171 12.99 -21.02 -2.22
CA ALA A 171 13.20 -19.65 -2.66
C ALA A 171 14.29 -18.90 -1.85
N GLN A 172 14.84 -19.48 -0.78
CA GLN A 172 15.57 -18.71 0.23
C GLN A 172 17.01 -18.34 -0.19
N GLN A 173 17.19 -17.12 -0.69
CA GLN A 173 18.42 -16.33 -0.62
C GLN A 173 18.05 -14.84 -0.58
N VAL A 174 17.87 -14.26 0.61
CA VAL A 174 17.69 -12.81 0.76
C VAL A 174 19.08 -12.20 0.96
N GLN A 175 19.49 -11.32 0.06
CA GLN A 175 20.65 -10.46 0.28
C GLN A 175 20.15 -9.11 0.77
N GLU A 176 20.41 -8.79 2.04
CA GLU A 176 20.18 -7.45 2.55
C GLU A 176 21.15 -6.49 1.86
N THR A 177 20.61 -5.39 1.34
CA THR A 177 21.36 -4.32 0.69
C THR A 177 21.35 -3.10 1.60
N SER A 178 22.54 -2.73 2.10
CA SER A 178 22.74 -1.49 2.84
C SER A 178 22.81 -0.30 1.89
N CYS A 179 22.58 0.89 2.43
CA CYS A 179 22.88 2.12 1.72
C CYS A 179 24.39 2.22 1.48
N PRO A 180 24.83 2.53 0.24
CA PRO A 180 26.26 2.71 -0.04
C PRO A 180 26.87 3.74 0.91
N SER A 181 28.11 3.47 1.34
CA SER A 181 28.84 4.34 2.26
C SER A 181 29.19 5.70 1.66
N ASP A 182 29.17 5.80 0.33
CA ASP A 182 29.48 6.97 -0.50
C ASP A 182 28.23 7.57 -1.18
N ALA A 183 27.02 7.18 -0.75
CA ALA A 183 25.78 7.76 -1.25
C ALA A 183 25.55 9.17 -0.66
N ASP A 184 26.44 10.11 -0.98
CA ASP A 184 26.33 11.52 -0.58
C ASP A 184 25.22 12.25 -1.35
N GLU A 185 24.76 11.66 -2.47
CA GLU A 185 23.72 12.21 -3.32
C GLU A 185 22.56 11.25 -3.55
N VAL A 186 21.38 11.83 -3.77
CA VAL A 186 20.19 11.11 -4.24
C VAL A 186 20.34 10.72 -5.71
N VAL A 187 19.66 9.64 -6.12
CA VAL A 187 19.63 9.26 -7.54
C VAL A 187 18.75 10.26 -8.29
N ARG A 188 19.29 10.94 -9.31
CA ARG A 188 18.53 11.87 -10.16
C ARG A 188 18.35 11.31 -11.56
N VAL A 189 17.11 11.28 -12.03
CA VAL A 189 16.76 10.90 -13.40
C VAL A 189 15.97 12.03 -14.04
N THR A 190 16.34 12.45 -15.25
CA THR A 190 15.60 13.48 -16.00
C THR A 190 14.98 12.88 -17.25
N LEU A 191 13.66 12.88 -17.31
CA LEU A 191 12.89 12.53 -18.50
C LEU A 191 13.06 13.67 -19.52
N SER A 192 14.05 13.55 -20.40
CA SER A 192 14.27 14.48 -21.52
C SER A 192 14.12 13.75 -22.85
N HIS A 193 14.01 14.51 -23.95
CA HIS A 193 13.98 13.98 -25.32
C HIS A 193 15.38 13.47 -25.74
N GLY A 194 16.00 12.57 -24.97
CA GLY A 194 17.31 11.99 -25.31
C GLY A 194 18.19 11.50 -24.15
N ALA A 195 17.96 11.86 -22.88
CA ALA A 195 18.82 11.43 -21.75
C ALA A 195 18.49 10.06 -21.14
N GLY A 196 17.77 9.20 -21.87
CA GLY A 196 17.35 7.88 -21.41
C GLY A 196 16.14 7.91 -20.46
N GLN A 197 15.37 6.82 -20.45
CA GLN A 197 14.25 6.62 -19.53
C GLN A 197 14.74 5.88 -18.28
N PRO A 198 14.24 6.16 -17.06
CA PRO A 198 14.59 5.38 -15.87
C PRO A 198 14.29 3.91 -16.16
N SER A 199 15.19 3.00 -15.81
CA SER A 199 14.89 1.58 -15.89
C SER A 199 14.25 1.09 -14.59
N TYR A 200 13.49 -0.01 -14.65
CA TYR A 200 13.03 -0.68 -13.42
C TYR A 200 14.20 -1.09 -12.53
N ALA A 201 15.34 -1.52 -13.10
CA ALA A 201 16.54 -1.82 -12.31
C ALA A 201 17.10 -0.63 -11.55
N THR A 202 17.08 0.56 -12.14
CA THR A 202 17.52 1.80 -11.49
C THR A 202 16.67 2.08 -10.25
N LEU A 203 15.34 2.06 -10.41
CA LEU A 203 14.43 2.32 -9.29
C LEU A 203 14.52 1.23 -8.23
N TYR A 204 14.50 -0.03 -8.63
CA TYR A 204 14.50 -1.16 -7.72
C TYR A 204 15.78 -1.23 -6.87
N LYS A 205 16.95 -1.01 -7.48
CA LYS A 205 18.23 -0.96 -6.75
C LYS A 205 18.29 0.22 -5.78
N ALA A 206 17.80 1.40 -6.17
CA ALA A 206 17.79 2.56 -5.30
C ALA A 206 16.90 2.33 -4.07
N LEU A 207 15.67 1.81 -4.28
CA LEU A 207 14.78 1.40 -3.21
C LEU A 207 15.42 0.33 -2.31
N ALA A 208 16.00 -0.71 -2.90
CA ALA A 208 16.66 -1.79 -2.18
C ALA A 208 17.83 -1.28 -1.33
N SER A 209 18.57 -0.27 -1.79
CA SER A 209 19.67 0.35 -1.06
C SER A 209 19.23 1.48 -0.13
N GLY A 210 17.96 1.85 -0.08
CA GLY A 210 17.50 2.94 0.79
C GLY A 210 17.94 4.34 0.32
N VAL A 211 18.26 4.49 -0.96
CA VAL A 211 18.67 5.77 -1.55
C VAL A 211 17.45 6.43 -2.22
N PRO A 212 17.07 7.67 -1.83
CA PRO A 212 15.99 8.39 -2.49
C PRO A 212 16.24 8.61 -3.98
N VAL A 213 15.15 8.66 -4.77
CA VAL A 213 15.21 8.94 -6.21
C VAL A 213 14.38 10.17 -6.53
N VAL A 214 14.93 11.09 -7.34
CA VAL A 214 14.18 12.20 -7.93
C VAL A 214 14.07 11.98 -9.43
N VAL A 215 12.84 11.94 -9.94
CA VAL A 215 12.55 11.84 -11.37
C VAL A 215 11.92 13.14 -11.84
N SER A 216 12.64 13.88 -12.68
CA SER A 216 12.24 15.20 -13.18
C SER A 216 11.76 15.14 -14.63
N GLY A 217 11.01 16.15 -15.07
CA GLY A 217 10.56 16.28 -16.47
C GLY A 217 9.26 15.53 -16.77
N ILE A 218 8.49 15.18 -15.74
CA ILE A 218 7.17 14.57 -15.90
C ILE A 218 6.17 15.69 -16.21
N ASP A 219 5.50 15.61 -17.35
CA ASP A 219 4.49 16.56 -17.77
C ASP A 219 3.08 15.99 -17.50
N PRO A 220 2.32 16.48 -16.52
CA PRO A 220 0.95 16.05 -16.25
C PRO A 220 -0.07 16.47 -17.34
N GLY A 221 0.38 17.20 -18.37
CA GLY A 221 -0.43 17.59 -19.51
C GLY A 221 -1.53 18.59 -19.17
N ASN A 222 -2.58 18.62 -20.01
CA ASN A 222 -3.66 19.60 -19.90
C ASN A 222 -4.58 19.39 -18.69
N SER A 223 -4.52 18.21 -18.06
CA SER A 223 -5.34 17.84 -16.90
C SER A 223 -4.60 18.05 -15.57
N ASN A 224 -3.53 18.86 -15.56
CA ASN A 224 -2.73 19.11 -14.37
C ASN A 224 -3.57 19.61 -13.18
N LEU A 225 -3.22 19.15 -11.97
CA LEU A 225 -3.88 19.48 -10.72
C LEU A 225 -3.34 20.81 -10.17
N THR A 226 -3.81 21.92 -10.74
CA THR A 226 -3.46 23.30 -10.33
C THR A 226 -4.43 23.85 -9.28
N PRO A 227 -4.12 24.97 -8.60
CA PRO A 227 -5.10 25.63 -7.72
C PRO A 227 -6.43 25.93 -8.43
N ASP A 228 -6.37 26.40 -9.68
CA ASP A 228 -7.57 26.65 -10.51
C ASP A 228 -8.40 25.39 -10.76
N PHE A 229 -7.75 24.23 -10.94
CA PHE A 229 -8.44 22.95 -11.07
C PHE A 229 -9.25 22.64 -9.80
N PHE A 230 -8.63 22.76 -8.62
CA PHE A 230 -9.32 22.49 -7.35
C PHE A 230 -10.46 23.44 -7.08
N VAL A 231 -10.28 24.75 -7.34
CA VAL A 231 -11.35 25.74 -7.19
C VAL A 231 -12.52 25.43 -8.13
N LYS A 232 -12.22 25.12 -9.40
CA LYS A 232 -13.25 24.88 -10.42
C LYS A 232 -14.11 23.65 -10.11
N TRP A 233 -13.49 22.56 -9.66
CA TRP A 233 -14.16 21.26 -9.56
C TRP A 233 -14.57 20.88 -8.14
N TYR A 234 -13.85 21.38 -7.13
CA TYR A 234 -14.04 21.01 -5.74
C TYR A 234 -14.16 22.23 -4.79
N GLY A 235 -14.32 23.44 -5.33
CA GLY A 235 -14.28 24.68 -4.54
C GLY A 235 -15.32 24.78 -3.42
N ASP A 236 -16.44 24.08 -3.56
CA ASP A 236 -17.54 24.05 -2.58
C ASP A 236 -17.37 22.97 -1.50
N GLU A 237 -16.36 22.08 -1.63
CA GLU A 237 -16.12 21.01 -0.67
C GLU A 237 -15.68 21.57 0.69
N GLU A 238 -16.22 21.00 1.76
CA GLU A 238 -15.81 21.32 3.12
C GLU A 238 -14.51 20.56 3.46
N VAL A 239 -13.49 21.31 3.86
CA VAL A 239 -12.15 20.78 4.14
C VAL A 239 -11.66 21.18 5.52
N THR A 240 -10.90 20.28 6.13
CA THR A 240 -10.20 20.56 7.39
C THR A 240 -8.78 21.03 7.09
N VAL A 241 -8.47 22.26 7.48
CA VAL A 241 -7.16 22.89 7.34
C VAL A 241 -6.44 22.82 8.68
N VAL A 242 -5.20 22.33 8.66
CA VAL A 242 -4.35 22.18 9.84
C VAL A 242 -3.16 23.13 9.75
N ASN A 243 -2.95 23.93 10.80
CA ASN A 243 -1.71 24.68 10.97
C ASN A 243 -0.65 23.75 11.58
N THR A 244 0.43 23.48 10.85
CA THR A 244 1.42 22.47 11.27
C THR A 244 2.31 22.93 12.41
N ALA A 245 2.42 24.24 12.66
CA ALA A 245 3.17 24.78 13.79
C ALA A 245 2.37 24.64 15.09
N THR A 246 1.12 25.09 15.09
CA THR A 246 0.27 25.11 16.30
C THR A 246 -0.53 23.83 16.54
N ARG A 247 -0.68 22.98 15.51
CA ARG A 247 -1.61 21.84 15.44
C ARG A 247 -3.10 22.22 15.55
N SER A 248 -3.45 23.49 15.41
CA SER A 248 -4.85 23.89 15.38
C SER A 248 -5.47 23.48 14.04
N ALA A 249 -6.66 22.91 14.10
CA ALA A 249 -7.48 22.60 12.93
C ALA A 249 -8.65 23.59 12.82
N ARG A 250 -9.02 23.94 11.60
CA ARG A 250 -10.24 24.71 11.29
C ARG A 250 -10.92 24.13 10.07
N THR A 251 -12.24 24.22 10.04
CA THR A 251 -13.05 23.81 8.89
C THR A 251 -13.34 25.03 8.02
N THR A 252 -13.25 24.87 6.71
CA THR A 252 -13.55 25.92 5.72
C THR A 252 -13.96 25.28 4.39
N VAL A 253 -14.40 26.09 3.42
CA VAL A 253 -14.61 25.61 2.04
C VAL A 253 -13.31 25.67 1.26
N LEU A 254 -13.09 24.72 0.35
CA LEU A 254 -11.83 24.60 -0.39
C LEU A 254 -11.48 25.88 -1.17
N SER A 255 -12.47 26.51 -1.79
CA SER A 255 -12.30 27.79 -2.50
C SER A 255 -11.75 28.91 -1.62
N ALA A 256 -12.19 29.01 -0.37
CA ALA A 256 -11.70 30.00 0.59
C ALA A 256 -10.27 29.68 1.06
N PHE A 257 -9.91 28.39 1.18
CA PHE A 257 -8.53 28.01 1.44
C PHE A 257 -7.61 28.31 0.24
N MET A 258 -8.13 28.14 -0.98
CA MET A 258 -7.42 28.42 -2.22
C MET A 258 -7.29 29.91 -2.53
N GLU A 259 -8.12 30.75 -1.93
CA GLU A 259 -8.00 32.19 -2.03
C GLU A 259 -6.63 32.64 -1.52
N ASN A 260 -5.86 33.31 -2.39
CA ASN A 260 -4.48 33.73 -2.13
C ASN A 260 -3.53 32.55 -1.80
N PHE A 261 -3.79 31.34 -2.31
CA PHE A 261 -2.96 30.17 -2.08
C PHE A 261 -1.50 30.37 -2.52
N ASP A 262 -1.32 30.99 -3.69
CA ASP A 262 -0.02 31.32 -4.27
C ASP A 262 0.45 32.73 -3.91
N ASP A 263 -0.32 33.48 -3.11
CA ASP A 263 0.08 34.80 -2.66
C ASP A 263 1.25 34.65 -1.70
N PRO A 264 2.45 35.10 -2.09
CA PRO A 264 3.61 34.87 -1.27
C PRO A 264 3.67 35.87 -0.11
N ASP A 265 2.85 36.95 -0.14
CA ASP A 265 2.68 37.95 0.91
C ASP A 265 1.57 37.59 1.91
N ALA A 266 0.74 36.60 1.61
CA ALA A 266 -0.22 36.06 2.55
C ALA A 266 0.50 35.45 3.77
N SER A 267 -0.08 35.66 4.95
CA SER A 267 0.49 35.26 6.25
C SER A 267 1.13 33.86 6.22
N ALA A 268 2.40 33.85 6.64
CA ALA A 268 3.39 32.79 6.82
C ALA A 268 2.98 31.52 7.61
N GLU A 269 1.71 31.37 7.97
CA GLU A 269 1.24 30.26 8.77
C GLU A 269 1.25 28.97 7.93
N PRO A 270 1.91 27.88 8.39
CA PRO A 270 2.06 26.67 7.62
C PRO A 270 0.76 25.86 7.65
N GLU A 271 -0.25 26.35 6.95
CA GLU A 271 -1.55 25.69 6.81
C GLU A 271 -1.53 24.67 5.67
N LYS A 272 -2.11 23.50 5.93
CA LYS A 272 -2.29 22.45 4.94
C LYS A 272 -3.62 21.73 5.05
N ILE A 273 -4.09 21.25 3.92
CA ILE A 273 -5.03 20.14 3.80
C ILE A 273 -4.17 18.90 3.61
N GLN A 274 -4.30 17.94 4.51
CA GLN A 274 -3.55 16.68 4.49
C GLN A 274 -4.50 15.50 4.31
N ASP A 275 -3.96 14.44 3.73
CA ASP A 275 -4.63 13.16 3.58
C ASP A 275 -6.01 13.30 2.93
N TRP A 276 -6.13 14.14 1.90
CA TRP A 276 -7.42 14.32 1.23
C TRP A 276 -7.56 13.29 0.10
N PRO A 277 -8.59 12.42 0.12
CA PRO A 277 -9.71 12.34 1.06
C PRO A 277 -9.33 11.56 2.34
N PRO A 278 -9.87 11.95 3.51
CA PRO A 278 -9.39 11.47 4.81
C PRO A 278 -9.66 9.99 5.07
N THR A 279 -10.77 9.46 4.56
CA THR A 279 -11.26 8.11 4.90
C THR A 279 -11.73 7.29 3.71
N GLU A 280 -11.90 7.90 2.54
CA GLU A 280 -12.41 7.22 1.35
C GLU A 280 -11.28 6.78 0.43
N ASN A 281 -11.53 5.73 -0.35
CA ASN A 281 -10.62 5.33 -1.41
C ASN A 281 -10.51 6.46 -2.45
N PHE A 282 -9.29 6.94 -2.68
CA PHE A 282 -9.01 8.06 -3.60
C PHE A 282 -9.62 7.87 -5.00
N ALA A 283 -9.60 6.64 -5.55
CA ALA A 283 -10.18 6.36 -6.86
C ALA A 283 -11.71 6.41 -6.89
N THR A 284 -12.36 6.28 -5.72
CA THR A 284 -13.82 6.38 -5.58
C THR A 284 -14.24 7.81 -5.31
N ALA A 285 -13.56 8.48 -4.36
CA ALA A 285 -13.84 9.86 -3.98
C ALA A 285 -13.46 10.85 -5.10
N PHE A 286 -12.33 10.61 -5.76
CA PHE A 286 -11.74 11.53 -6.74
C PHE A 286 -11.26 10.81 -8.01
N PRO A 287 -12.18 10.24 -8.81
CA PRO A 287 -11.84 9.44 -9.98
C PRO A 287 -10.98 10.21 -11.00
N ASP A 288 -11.30 11.49 -11.26
CA ASP A 288 -10.56 12.32 -12.22
C ASP A 288 -9.12 12.60 -11.75
N MET A 289 -8.94 12.91 -10.46
CA MET A 289 -7.60 13.13 -9.91
C MET A 289 -6.80 11.82 -9.88
N ASN A 290 -7.46 10.70 -9.61
CA ASN A 290 -6.83 9.39 -9.64
C ASN A 290 -6.34 9.05 -11.04
N GLU A 291 -7.13 9.32 -12.09
CA GLU A 291 -6.74 9.09 -13.47
C GLU A 291 -5.47 9.89 -13.83
N VAL A 292 -5.49 11.21 -13.58
CA VAL A 292 -4.32 12.09 -13.81
C VAL A 292 -3.09 11.60 -13.03
N PHE A 293 -3.29 11.18 -11.78
CA PHE A 293 -2.19 10.66 -10.96
C PHE A 293 -1.62 9.34 -11.52
N GLN A 294 -2.48 8.42 -11.96
CA GLN A 294 -2.02 7.16 -12.57
C GLN A 294 -1.22 7.39 -13.87
N GLU A 295 -1.52 8.44 -14.63
CA GLU A 295 -0.78 8.77 -15.84
C GLU A 295 0.66 9.19 -15.55
N VAL A 296 0.89 9.97 -14.49
CA VAL A 296 2.23 10.48 -14.12
C VAL A 296 3.08 9.52 -13.30
N LEU A 297 2.53 8.38 -12.88
CA LEU A 297 3.25 7.40 -12.06
C LEU A 297 4.46 6.79 -12.79
N VAL A 298 5.64 7.17 -12.33
CA VAL A 298 6.90 6.50 -12.67
C VAL A 298 6.97 5.15 -11.96
N GLY A 299 7.58 4.15 -12.60
CA GLY A 299 7.77 2.84 -12.00
C GLY A 299 6.46 2.09 -11.79
N TRP A 300 5.51 2.20 -12.73
CA TRP A 300 4.14 1.69 -12.58
C TRP A 300 4.03 0.23 -12.08
N MET A 301 4.96 -0.67 -12.44
CA MET A 301 5.00 -2.05 -11.91
C MET A 301 5.23 -2.13 -10.39
N LEU A 302 5.86 -1.12 -9.80
CA LEU A 302 6.11 -0.96 -8.36
C LEU A 302 5.05 -0.08 -7.69
N THR A 303 4.74 1.06 -8.30
CA THR A 303 3.96 2.14 -7.66
C THR A 303 2.45 1.99 -7.80
N SER A 304 1.97 1.29 -8.83
CA SER A 304 0.54 1.08 -9.02
C SER A 304 0.04 -0.11 -8.19
N LYS A 305 -1.21 -0.03 -7.70
CA LYS A 305 -1.92 -1.17 -7.09
C LYS A 305 -2.14 -2.34 -8.06
N ARG A 306 -1.96 -2.11 -9.36
CA ARG A 306 -2.02 -3.13 -10.43
C ARG A 306 -0.63 -3.56 -10.90
N GLY A 307 0.43 -3.01 -10.31
CA GLY A 307 1.81 -3.33 -10.62
C GLY A 307 2.19 -4.72 -10.13
N ALA A 308 2.96 -5.47 -10.92
CA ALA A 308 3.27 -6.87 -10.61
C ALA A 308 4.32 -7.01 -9.50
N LEU A 309 5.07 -5.96 -9.22
CA LEU A 309 6.05 -5.89 -8.14
C LEU A 309 5.48 -5.21 -6.88
N ASN A 310 4.26 -4.65 -6.93
CA ASN A 310 3.58 -4.16 -5.73
C ASN A 310 2.89 -5.32 -5.02
N LEU A 311 3.27 -5.59 -3.77
CA LEU A 311 2.75 -6.72 -2.99
C LEU A 311 1.24 -6.64 -2.78
N GLU A 312 0.70 -5.42 -2.63
CA GLU A 312 -0.73 -5.17 -2.44
C GLU A 312 -1.58 -5.71 -3.61
N SER A 313 -1.02 -5.74 -4.82
CA SER A 313 -1.72 -6.24 -6.01
C SER A 313 -2.14 -7.71 -5.90
N ASN A 314 -1.55 -8.46 -4.96
CA ASN A 314 -1.79 -9.88 -4.72
C ASN A 314 -2.86 -10.15 -3.65
N MET A 315 -3.47 -9.11 -3.11
CA MET A 315 -4.58 -9.26 -2.16
C MET A 315 -5.85 -9.78 -2.88
N PRO A 316 -6.64 -10.67 -2.25
CA PRO A 316 -7.90 -11.13 -2.82
C PRO A 316 -8.90 -9.99 -3.05
N VAL A 317 -9.73 -10.11 -4.08
CA VAL A 317 -10.82 -9.17 -4.37
C VAL A 317 -11.80 -9.14 -3.20
N GLY A 318 -12.14 -7.94 -2.75
CA GLY A 318 -13.05 -7.74 -1.61
C GLY A 318 -12.42 -7.96 -0.24
N SER A 319 -11.11 -8.22 -0.17
CA SER A 319 -10.36 -8.06 1.08
C SER A 319 -10.28 -6.57 1.47
N CYS A 320 -9.95 -6.30 2.74
CA CYS A 320 -9.70 -4.96 3.25
C CYS A 320 -8.18 -4.75 3.39
N PRO A 321 -7.45 -4.51 2.28
CA PRO A 321 -6.03 -4.18 2.38
C PRO A 321 -5.84 -2.87 3.16
N PRO A 322 -4.62 -2.63 3.68
CA PRO A 322 -4.26 -1.32 4.22
C PRO A 322 -4.57 -0.19 3.23
N ASP A 323 -4.88 1.00 3.75
CA ASP A 323 -5.05 2.19 2.91
C ASP A 323 -3.70 2.78 2.49
N THR A 324 -3.03 2.09 1.56
CA THR A 324 -1.88 2.58 0.79
C THR A 324 -2.31 3.46 -0.40
N GLY A 325 -3.60 3.85 -0.45
CA GLY A 325 -4.15 4.62 -1.55
C GLY A 325 -3.50 6.00 -1.68
N PRO A 326 -3.56 6.63 -2.86
CA PRO A 326 -3.00 7.95 -3.02
C PRO A 326 -3.64 8.96 -2.06
N LYS A 327 -2.85 9.90 -1.58
CA LYS A 327 -3.27 10.99 -0.68
C LYS A 327 -2.80 12.32 -1.22
N ALA A 328 -3.71 13.29 -1.29
CA ALA A 328 -3.39 14.64 -1.71
C ALA A 328 -2.98 15.52 -0.51
N TYR A 329 -1.95 16.32 -0.74
CA TYR A 329 -1.38 17.29 0.20
C TYR A 329 -1.36 18.67 -0.46
N LEU A 330 -2.18 19.58 0.05
CA LEU A 330 -2.30 20.95 -0.45
C LEU A 330 -1.88 21.88 0.67
N ALA A 331 -0.74 22.53 0.51
CA ALA A 331 -0.10 23.26 1.60
C ALA A 331 0.44 24.59 1.11
N ARG A 332 0.21 25.64 1.92
CA ARG A 332 0.79 26.97 1.69
C ARG A 332 2.31 26.94 1.92
N ALA A 333 2.98 28.03 1.55
CA ALA A 333 4.36 28.23 1.93
C ALA A 333 4.48 28.25 3.46
N ALA A 334 5.49 27.60 4.01
CA ALA A 334 5.82 27.70 5.41
C ALA A 334 7.06 28.58 5.51
N THR A 335 7.06 29.68 6.26
CA THR A 335 8.28 30.51 6.39
C THR A 335 9.05 30.20 7.67
N ASN A 336 8.40 29.57 8.66
CA ASN A 336 8.97 29.31 10.00
C ASN A 336 8.66 27.89 10.54
N GLY A 337 8.50 26.88 9.68
CA GLY A 337 8.21 25.52 10.16
C GLY A 337 8.10 24.48 9.04
N ALA A 338 8.10 23.21 9.43
CA ALA A 338 7.91 22.11 8.48
C ALA A 338 6.41 21.89 8.18
N THR A 339 6.07 21.71 6.91
CA THR A 339 4.73 21.28 6.49
C THR A 339 4.50 19.79 6.75
N THR A 340 5.58 19.02 6.75
CA THR A 340 5.59 17.61 7.17
C THR A 340 6.72 17.44 8.16
N ARG A 341 6.38 17.11 9.41
CA ARG A 341 7.35 16.91 10.50
C ARG A 341 8.20 15.66 10.25
N LEU A 342 9.32 15.54 10.96
CA LEU A 342 10.20 14.39 10.82
C LEU A 342 9.48 13.12 11.25
N HIS A 343 9.38 12.17 10.34
CA HIS A 343 8.81 10.83 10.56
C HIS A 343 9.47 9.84 9.60
N THR A 344 9.03 8.58 9.63
CA THR A 344 9.47 7.55 8.67
C THR A 344 8.27 6.73 8.22
N ASP A 345 8.30 6.29 6.96
CA ASP A 345 7.24 5.48 6.38
C ASP A 345 7.55 3.99 6.53
N ILE A 346 6.51 3.21 6.80
CA ILE A 346 6.62 1.74 6.92
C ILE A 346 6.87 1.11 5.55
N SER A 347 6.29 1.68 4.50
CA SER A 347 6.39 1.21 3.11
C SER A 347 7.21 2.17 2.26
N ASP A 348 7.49 1.76 1.02
CA ASP A 348 8.00 2.72 0.03
C ASP A 348 6.90 3.70 -0.34
N ALA A 349 7.27 4.91 -0.72
CA ALA A 349 6.35 5.92 -1.19
C ALA A 349 6.90 6.64 -2.42
N VAL A 350 6.00 7.16 -3.25
CA VAL A 350 6.34 8.13 -4.29
C VAL A 350 5.47 9.36 -4.15
N ASN A 351 6.10 10.53 -4.08
CA ASN A 351 5.45 11.82 -3.97
C ASN A 351 5.63 12.60 -5.28
N PHE A 352 4.54 12.96 -5.95
CA PHE A 352 4.57 13.77 -7.16
C PHE A 352 4.10 15.20 -6.89
N MET A 353 4.87 16.18 -7.37
CA MET A 353 4.52 17.61 -7.28
C MET A 353 3.82 18.07 -8.56
N PHE A 354 2.51 18.29 -8.49
CA PHE A 354 1.71 18.79 -9.62
C PHE A 354 1.87 20.29 -9.84
N SER A 355 1.95 21.04 -8.75
CA SER A 355 2.01 22.50 -8.80
C SER A 355 2.82 23.03 -7.62
N ALA A 356 3.59 24.09 -7.90
CA ALA A 356 4.29 24.87 -6.90
C ALA A 356 4.10 26.36 -7.24
N GLY A 357 3.93 27.19 -6.22
CA GLY A 357 3.86 28.65 -6.35
C GLY A 357 5.13 29.25 -6.94
N ARG A 358 5.07 30.53 -7.32
CA ARG A 358 6.22 31.21 -7.91
C ARG A 358 7.31 31.46 -6.87
N GLY A 359 8.55 31.15 -7.23
CA GLY A 359 9.72 31.50 -6.44
C GLY A 359 9.89 33.01 -6.33
N ARG A 360 10.64 33.44 -5.31
CA ARG A 360 10.99 34.85 -5.06
C ARG A 360 12.49 35.06 -5.29
N GLU A 361 12.93 36.31 -5.33
CA GLU A 361 14.36 36.62 -5.43
C GLU A 361 15.11 35.98 -4.25
N GLY A 362 16.00 35.02 -4.56
CA GLY A 362 16.76 34.25 -3.56
C GLY A 362 16.04 33.04 -2.93
N ILE A 363 14.78 32.75 -3.29
CA ILE A 363 14.03 31.59 -2.79
C ILE A 363 13.52 30.76 -3.98
N GLU A 364 14.01 29.53 -4.10
CA GLU A 364 13.59 28.57 -5.13
C GLU A 364 12.12 28.13 -4.93
N ALA A 365 11.41 27.89 -6.03
CA ALA A 365 10.04 27.38 -6.00
C ALA A 365 10.02 25.88 -5.63
N GLY A 366 9.03 25.48 -4.83
CA GLY A 366 8.80 24.08 -4.47
C GLY A 366 8.96 23.81 -2.98
N ALA A 367 9.45 22.62 -2.66
CA ALA A 367 9.59 22.16 -1.27
C ALA A 367 10.95 21.52 -1.01
N GLU A 368 11.61 21.95 0.04
CA GLU A 368 12.81 21.29 0.56
C GLU A 368 12.44 20.01 1.31
N TRP A 369 13.14 18.95 0.99
CA TRP A 369 13.13 17.69 1.71
C TRP A 369 14.45 17.53 2.45
N ILE A 370 14.35 17.14 3.72
CA ILE A 370 15.48 16.70 4.54
C ILE A 370 15.24 15.22 4.82
N MET A 371 16.16 14.36 4.41
CA MET A 371 16.01 12.91 4.46
C MET A 371 17.22 12.29 5.16
N ILE A 372 16.99 11.53 6.22
CA ILE A 372 18.00 10.83 7.00
C ILE A 372 18.10 9.40 6.46
N CYS A 373 19.33 8.95 6.19
CA CYS A 373 19.57 7.59 5.75
C CYS A 373 18.98 6.58 6.73
N ARG A 374 18.21 5.61 6.21
CA ARG A 374 17.53 4.60 7.03
C ARG A 374 18.48 3.79 7.91
N ASP A 375 19.72 3.58 7.45
CA ASP A 375 20.75 2.84 8.18
C ASP A 375 21.33 3.65 9.36
N ASP A 376 21.12 4.97 9.39
CA ASP A 376 21.62 5.89 10.42
C ASP A 376 20.51 6.39 11.36
N MET A 377 19.29 5.85 11.23
CA MET A 377 18.10 6.29 11.97
C MET A 377 18.22 6.08 13.49
N ASP A 378 18.84 4.99 13.93
CA ASP A 378 19.08 4.71 15.35
C ASP A 378 19.99 5.78 15.98
N GLU A 379 21.07 6.14 15.28
CA GLU A 379 22.01 7.16 15.74
C GLU A 379 21.36 8.55 15.70
N ALA A 380 20.61 8.86 14.64
CA ALA A 380 19.84 10.09 14.56
C ALA A 380 18.82 10.19 15.71
N ALA A 381 18.09 9.11 16.03
CA ALA A 381 17.15 9.07 17.14
C ALA A 381 17.85 9.28 18.49
N ARG A 382 19.02 8.67 18.70
CA ARG A 382 19.83 8.87 19.92
C ARG A 382 20.25 10.33 20.09
N LEU A 383 20.82 10.94 19.04
CA LEU A 383 21.28 12.33 19.06
C LEU A 383 20.13 13.32 19.24
N LEU A 384 19.02 13.14 18.51
CA LEU A 384 17.85 14.01 18.63
C LEU A 384 17.22 13.95 20.02
N ARG A 385 17.25 12.78 20.68
CA ARG A 385 16.82 12.63 22.08
C ARG A 385 17.67 13.46 23.05
N GLU A 386 18.97 13.62 22.79
CA GLU A 386 19.88 14.42 23.62
C GLU A 386 19.71 15.92 23.38
N TRP A 387 19.41 16.31 22.14
CA TRP A 387 19.47 17.72 21.71
C TRP A 387 18.14 18.45 21.81
N GLN A 388 17.03 17.73 21.65
CA GLN A 388 15.69 18.30 21.61
C GLN A 388 14.91 18.00 22.91
N LYS A 389 13.64 18.42 22.93
CA LYS A 389 12.76 18.30 24.11
C LYS A 389 12.68 16.86 24.62
N PRO A 390 12.43 16.64 25.92
CA PRO A 390 12.19 15.29 26.42
C PRO A 390 11.00 14.63 25.71
N PHE A 391 11.19 13.40 25.24
CA PHE A 391 10.19 12.63 24.51
C PHE A 391 9.66 11.48 25.36
N ASN A 392 8.36 11.23 25.27
CA ASN A 392 7.81 9.92 25.62
C ASN A 392 7.90 9.01 24.38
N GLY A 393 8.43 7.79 24.54
CA GLY A 393 8.68 6.89 23.42
C GLY A 393 9.81 7.34 22.48
N HIS A 394 9.76 6.86 21.24
CA HIS A 394 10.78 7.09 20.20
C HIS A 394 10.65 8.46 19.50
N PRO A 395 11.73 9.26 19.36
CA PRO A 395 11.67 10.66 18.92
C PRO A 395 11.20 10.83 17.47
N ILE A 396 11.59 9.94 16.55
CA ILE A 396 11.20 10.04 15.13
C ILE A 396 9.82 9.44 14.88
N HIS A 397 9.59 8.20 15.31
CA HIS A 397 8.27 7.52 15.27
C HIS A 397 7.11 8.29 15.94
N SER A 398 7.41 9.23 16.84
CA SER A 398 6.38 10.13 17.39
C SER A 398 5.78 11.10 16.37
N ALA A 399 6.45 11.31 15.22
CA ALA A 399 6.12 12.30 14.21
C ALA A 399 5.95 13.75 14.74
N ASP A 400 6.52 14.03 15.92
CA ASP A 400 6.22 15.23 16.68
C ASP A 400 7.30 16.32 16.59
N ILE A 401 8.46 15.99 16.02
CA ILE A 401 9.62 16.87 15.99
C ILE A 401 9.88 17.49 14.63
N THR A 402 10.63 18.58 14.65
CA THR A 402 11.17 19.23 13.46
C THR A 402 12.66 19.40 13.65
N ILE A 403 13.45 19.03 12.65
CA ILE A 403 14.88 19.28 12.63
C ILE A 403 15.16 20.59 11.90
N THR A 404 15.98 21.42 12.52
CA THR A 404 16.40 22.72 12.00
C THR A 404 17.66 22.57 11.14
N PRO A 405 18.04 23.58 10.34
CA PRO A 405 19.33 23.57 9.63
C PRO A 405 20.52 23.32 10.58
N THR A 406 20.46 23.84 11.81
CA THR A 406 21.48 23.59 12.84
C THR A 406 21.50 22.12 13.28
N ASP A 407 20.34 21.49 13.46
CA ASP A 407 20.27 20.07 13.80
C ASP A 407 20.84 19.21 12.67
N VAL A 408 20.54 19.55 11.40
CA VAL A 408 21.09 18.87 10.23
C VAL A 408 22.61 18.94 10.21
N THR A 409 23.20 20.12 10.39
CA THR A 409 24.67 20.26 10.48
C THR A 409 25.24 19.38 11.59
N ARG A 410 24.63 19.37 12.77
CA ARG A 410 25.10 18.55 13.89
C ARG A 410 24.96 17.05 13.64
N LEU A 411 23.90 16.61 12.96
CA LEU A 411 23.73 15.21 12.54
C LEU A 411 24.86 14.82 11.58
N CYS A 412 25.11 15.63 10.55
CA CYS A 412 26.20 15.38 9.60
C CYS A 412 27.57 15.38 10.27
N ASP A 413 27.85 16.32 11.18
CA ASP A 413 29.11 16.37 11.94
C ASP A 413 29.32 15.13 12.83
N ALA A 414 28.22 14.49 13.25
CA ALA A 414 28.24 13.23 14.00
C ALA A 414 28.34 11.99 13.10
N GLY A 415 28.39 12.15 11.78
CA GLY A 415 28.50 11.07 10.81
C GLY A 415 27.15 10.48 10.35
N VAL A 416 26.02 11.10 10.70
CA VAL A 416 24.70 10.70 10.18
C VAL A 416 24.54 11.24 8.75
N ARG A 417 24.23 10.36 7.80
CA ARG A 417 23.98 10.75 6.41
C ARG A 417 22.61 11.40 6.28
N VAL A 418 22.61 12.62 5.74
CA VAL A 418 21.40 13.42 5.53
C VAL A 418 21.41 13.99 4.11
N TRP A 419 20.40 13.68 3.31
CA TRP A 419 20.17 14.28 2.01
C TRP A 419 19.29 15.51 2.13
N ARG A 420 19.61 16.54 1.34
CA ARG A 420 18.77 17.72 1.14
C ARG A 420 18.48 17.89 -0.34
N LEU A 421 17.21 18.07 -0.70
CA LEU A 421 16.80 18.35 -2.08
C LEU A 421 15.62 19.29 -2.11
N VAL A 422 15.51 20.08 -3.17
CA VAL A 422 14.31 20.90 -3.45
C VAL A 422 13.53 20.20 -4.55
N GLN A 423 12.32 19.77 -4.24
CA GLN A 423 11.37 19.18 -5.18
C GLN A 423 10.60 20.30 -5.89
N LYS A 424 10.65 20.30 -7.22
CA LYS A 424 9.96 21.25 -8.10
C LYS A 424 8.70 20.64 -8.72
N ALA A 425 7.86 21.48 -9.32
CA ALA A 425 6.71 21.00 -10.10
C ALA A 425 7.18 20.11 -11.27
N GLY A 426 6.47 19.00 -11.51
CA GLY A 426 6.84 17.99 -12.50
C GLY A 426 7.91 16.99 -12.02
N GLU A 427 8.21 16.95 -10.72
CA GLU A 427 9.14 16.00 -10.12
C GLU A 427 8.44 14.98 -9.22
N ALA A 428 8.84 13.71 -9.36
CA ALA A 428 8.51 12.62 -8.44
C ALA A 428 9.69 12.34 -7.51
N VAL A 429 9.45 12.30 -6.20
CA VAL A 429 10.41 11.87 -5.17
C VAL A 429 10.00 10.49 -4.67
N PHE A 430 10.88 9.50 -4.86
CA PHE A 430 10.73 8.18 -4.25
C PHE A 430 11.40 8.17 -2.88
N ILE A 431 10.65 7.72 -1.88
CA ILE A 431 11.06 7.56 -0.49
C ILE A 431 11.12 6.06 -0.19
N PRO A 432 12.32 5.46 -0.08
CA PRO A 432 12.45 4.07 0.35
C PRO A 432 11.94 3.88 1.78
N ALA A 433 11.34 2.72 2.08
CA ALA A 433 10.89 2.38 3.42
C ALA A 433 12.01 2.57 4.47
N GLY A 434 11.67 3.20 5.59
CA GLY A 434 12.58 3.46 6.71
C GLY A 434 13.40 4.74 6.62
N VAL A 435 13.42 5.42 5.47
CA VAL A 435 14.08 6.72 5.35
C VAL A 435 13.32 7.76 6.17
N GLY A 436 13.98 8.29 7.20
CA GLY A 436 13.42 9.38 7.98
C GLY A 436 13.35 10.64 7.14
N HIS A 437 12.23 11.36 7.10
CA HIS A 437 12.12 12.53 6.26
C HIS A 437 11.21 13.63 6.83
N GLN A 438 11.50 14.86 6.41
CA GLN A 438 10.80 16.09 6.74
C GLN A 438 10.65 16.93 5.47
N VAL A 439 9.54 17.69 5.36
CA VAL A 439 9.28 18.58 4.21
C VAL A 439 9.01 20.01 4.67
N TRP A 440 9.66 20.95 3.99
CA TRP A 440 9.48 22.38 4.12
C TRP A 440 9.10 22.99 2.77
N ASN A 441 7.85 23.43 2.64
CA ASN A 441 7.40 24.19 1.48
C ASN A 441 7.98 25.63 1.45
N TYR A 442 8.85 25.93 0.49
CA TYR A 442 9.30 27.30 0.22
C TYR A 442 8.21 28.14 -0.45
N THR A 443 7.42 27.52 -1.31
CA THR A 443 6.22 28.09 -1.93
C THR A 443 5.02 27.20 -1.64
N SER A 444 3.81 27.70 -1.90
CA SER A 444 2.62 26.84 -1.98
C SER A 444 2.88 25.62 -2.86
N CYS A 445 2.32 24.47 -2.48
CA CYS A 445 2.55 23.21 -3.18
C CYS A 445 1.29 22.35 -3.19
N ILE A 446 1.08 21.66 -4.31
CA ILE A 446 0.09 20.59 -4.48
C ILE A 446 0.84 19.31 -4.81
N LYS A 447 0.75 18.35 -3.91
CA LYS A 447 1.42 17.04 -4.02
C LYS A 447 0.40 15.92 -3.92
N ILE A 448 0.62 14.82 -4.62
CA ILE A 448 -0.03 13.55 -4.32
C ILE A 448 1.05 12.51 -4.07
N ALA A 449 0.93 11.77 -2.98
CA ALA A 449 1.78 10.63 -2.71
C ALA A 449 0.99 9.34 -2.74
N VAL A 450 1.65 8.23 -3.06
CA VAL A 450 1.09 6.89 -2.90
C VAL A 450 2.13 5.97 -2.29
N ASP A 451 1.66 5.15 -1.36
CA ASP A 451 2.45 4.12 -0.73
C ASP A 451 2.40 2.82 -1.55
N PHE A 452 3.49 2.08 -1.55
CA PHE A 452 3.55 0.77 -2.19
C PHE A 452 4.54 -0.14 -1.46
N VAL A 453 4.29 -1.44 -1.55
CA VAL A 453 5.14 -2.45 -0.91
C VAL A 453 5.96 -3.14 -1.98
N SER A 454 7.19 -2.67 -2.20
CA SER A 454 8.10 -3.37 -3.10
C SER A 454 8.71 -4.61 -2.42
N PRO A 455 9.10 -5.65 -3.17
CA PRO A 455 9.73 -6.84 -2.59
C PRO A 455 11.09 -6.49 -1.98
N ALA A 456 11.78 -5.47 -2.51
CA ALA A 456 13.08 -5.01 -2.03
C ALA A 456 13.07 -4.58 -0.56
N ASN A 457 11.96 -4.05 -0.07
CA ASN A 457 11.88 -3.43 1.26
C ASN A 457 10.92 -4.14 2.22
N ILE A 458 10.46 -5.35 1.91
CA ILE A 458 9.61 -6.16 2.81
C ILE A 458 10.27 -6.36 4.18
N VAL A 459 11.57 -6.67 4.22
CA VAL A 459 12.31 -6.90 5.47
C VAL A 459 12.39 -5.61 6.30
N HIS A 460 12.74 -4.49 5.65
CA HIS A 460 12.79 -3.17 6.30
C HIS A 460 11.40 -2.77 6.84
N SER A 461 10.36 -2.90 6.03
CA SER A 461 8.97 -2.60 6.41
C SER A 461 8.53 -3.39 7.66
N HIS A 462 8.94 -4.66 7.74
CA HIS A 462 8.66 -5.51 8.90
C HIS A 462 9.38 -5.04 10.17
N ASN A 463 10.62 -4.59 10.05
CA ASN A 463 11.39 -4.09 11.19
C ASN A 463 10.82 -2.76 11.71
N ILE A 464 10.53 -1.81 10.81
CA ILE A 464 9.90 -0.53 11.17
C ILE A 464 8.53 -0.76 11.83
N SER A 465 7.76 -1.74 11.33
CA SER A 465 6.47 -2.12 11.96
C SER A 465 6.66 -2.56 13.42
N LYS A 466 7.76 -3.26 13.75
CA LYS A 466 8.07 -3.63 15.14
C LYS A 466 8.46 -2.41 15.96
N GLU A 467 9.31 -1.53 15.45
CA GLU A 467 9.73 -0.32 16.16
C GLU A 467 8.54 0.61 16.46
N LEU A 468 7.62 0.78 15.51
CA LEU A 468 6.38 1.52 15.71
C LEU A 468 5.48 0.86 16.74
N ARG A 469 5.43 -0.48 16.78
CA ARG A 469 4.71 -1.22 17.83
C ARG A 469 5.35 -0.98 19.20
N GLU A 470 6.67 -1.01 19.29
CA GLU A 470 7.42 -0.71 20.52
C GLU A 470 7.17 0.73 20.98
N HIS A 471 7.19 1.72 20.07
CA HIS A 471 6.83 3.09 20.38
C HIS A 471 5.44 3.18 21.00
N ARG A 472 4.42 2.59 20.35
CA ARG A 472 3.02 2.59 20.83
C ARG A 472 2.88 1.98 22.23
N LEU A 473 3.58 0.88 22.49
CA LEU A 473 3.63 0.26 23.82
C LEU A 473 4.30 1.17 24.86
N MET A 474 5.36 1.90 24.49
CA MET A 474 6.02 2.85 25.39
C MET A 474 5.14 4.05 25.75
N VAL A 475 4.37 4.57 24.79
CA VAL A 475 3.49 5.73 25.01
C VAL A 475 2.10 5.35 25.52
N ASN A 476 1.80 4.05 25.64
CA ASN A 476 0.50 3.50 26.01
C ASN A 476 -0.62 4.10 25.15
N ASP A 477 -0.45 4.00 23.82
CA ASP A 477 -1.47 4.36 22.84
C ASP A 477 -2.33 3.12 22.52
N PRO A 478 -3.55 3.01 23.10
CA PRO A 478 -4.41 1.85 22.90
C PRO A 478 -5.18 1.88 21.57
N ASP A 479 -5.21 3.03 20.89
CA ASP A 479 -6.05 3.26 19.71
C ASP A 479 -5.31 2.99 18.39
N ALA A 480 -3.97 2.92 18.43
CA ALA A 480 -3.14 2.76 17.23
C ALA A 480 -2.94 1.30 16.78
N GLU A 481 -3.45 0.97 15.59
CA GLU A 481 -3.40 -0.38 15.00
C GLU A 481 -2.20 -0.61 14.06
N ASP A 482 -1.85 -1.87 13.79
CA ASP A 482 -0.90 -2.23 12.73
C ASP A 482 -1.52 -2.04 11.36
N VAL A 483 -1.37 -0.83 10.82
CA VAL A 483 -2.09 -0.39 9.61
C VAL A 483 -1.70 -1.23 8.38
N LEU A 484 -0.42 -1.53 8.16
CA LEU A 484 0.05 -2.15 6.91
C LEU A 484 -0.35 -3.63 6.73
N GLN A 485 -0.61 -4.39 7.79
CA GLN A 485 -0.94 -5.83 7.67
C GLN A 485 0.04 -6.68 6.81
N LEU A 486 1.34 -6.35 6.85
CA LEU A 486 2.37 -6.95 5.97
C LEU A 486 2.38 -8.50 5.94
N PRO A 487 2.28 -9.24 7.07
CA PRO A 487 2.21 -10.70 7.03
C PRO A 487 1.04 -11.25 6.22
N THR A 488 -0.10 -10.55 6.23
CA THR A 488 -1.29 -10.91 5.46
C THR A 488 -1.04 -10.75 3.96
N MET A 489 -0.42 -9.64 3.54
CA MET A 489 -0.01 -9.44 2.14
C MET A 489 1.00 -10.51 1.69
N CYS A 490 1.97 -10.85 2.54
CA CYS A 490 2.92 -11.92 2.26
C CYS A 490 2.20 -13.25 2.05
N TRP A 491 1.27 -13.61 2.95
CA TRP A 491 0.51 -14.85 2.85
C TRP A 491 -0.30 -14.92 1.56
N TRP A 492 -1.05 -13.87 1.21
CA TRP A 492 -1.84 -13.88 -0.01
C TRP A 492 -1.00 -13.84 -1.29
N THR A 493 0.17 -13.21 -1.25
CA THR A 493 1.16 -13.30 -2.33
C THR A 493 1.62 -14.73 -2.54
N PHE A 494 1.93 -15.45 -1.45
CA PHE A 494 2.25 -16.88 -1.52
C PHE A 494 1.07 -17.68 -2.11
N VAL A 495 -0.15 -17.54 -1.57
CA VAL A 495 -1.32 -18.28 -2.05
C VAL A 495 -1.58 -18.01 -3.54
N ARG A 496 -1.51 -16.75 -3.99
CA ARG A 496 -1.71 -16.39 -5.40
C ARG A 496 -0.63 -17.00 -6.31
N SER A 497 0.62 -17.05 -5.84
CA SER A 497 1.72 -17.68 -6.59
C SER A 497 1.52 -19.17 -6.87
N GLN A 498 0.63 -19.84 -6.11
CA GLN A 498 0.29 -21.25 -6.30
C GLN A 498 -0.90 -21.47 -7.25
N THR A 499 -1.50 -20.40 -7.79
CA THR A 499 -2.60 -20.52 -8.75
C THR A 499 -2.09 -20.97 -10.12
N GLU A 500 -2.93 -21.68 -10.88
CA GLU A 500 -2.58 -22.14 -12.24
C GLU A 500 -2.18 -20.98 -13.16
N GLU A 501 -2.82 -19.82 -13.02
CA GLU A 501 -2.48 -18.61 -13.77
C GLU A 501 -1.03 -18.16 -13.52
N TYR A 502 -0.60 -18.14 -12.26
CA TYR A 502 0.75 -17.71 -11.86
C TYR A 502 1.81 -18.79 -12.14
N LEU A 503 1.47 -20.08 -12.00
CA LEU A 503 2.39 -21.18 -12.29
C LEU A 503 2.70 -21.31 -13.78
N ASN A 504 1.82 -20.81 -14.66
CA ASN A 504 1.97 -20.86 -16.11
C ASN A 504 2.46 -19.53 -16.73
N VAL A 505 2.93 -18.57 -15.94
CA VAL A 505 3.48 -17.32 -16.49
C VAL A 505 4.75 -17.58 -17.29
N ARG A 506 4.99 -16.73 -18.29
CA ARG A 506 6.22 -16.79 -19.08
C ARG A 506 7.44 -16.38 -18.26
N SER A 507 8.60 -16.92 -18.62
CA SER A 507 9.91 -16.40 -18.21
C SER A 507 10.35 -15.31 -19.18
N ASP A 508 10.97 -14.27 -18.64
CA ASP A 508 11.60 -13.18 -19.38
C ASP A 508 12.74 -12.58 -18.53
N VAL A 509 13.97 -12.84 -18.96
CA VAL A 509 15.18 -12.39 -18.26
C VAL A 509 15.26 -10.85 -18.15
N PHE A 510 14.66 -10.11 -19.08
CA PHE A 510 14.64 -8.65 -19.05
C PHE A 510 13.59 -8.09 -18.07
N SER A 511 12.70 -8.94 -17.54
CA SER A 511 11.76 -8.58 -16.48
C SER A 511 12.34 -8.76 -15.07
N CYS A 512 13.56 -9.28 -14.93
CA CYS A 512 14.22 -9.34 -13.62
C CYS A 512 14.40 -7.92 -13.05
N PRO A 513 13.78 -7.57 -11.91
CA PRO A 513 13.78 -6.21 -11.40
C PRO A 513 15.18 -5.69 -11.03
N TRP A 514 16.17 -6.57 -10.83
CA TRP A 514 17.55 -6.17 -10.55
C TRP A 514 18.36 -5.79 -11.80
N THR A 515 17.96 -6.28 -12.98
CA THR A 515 18.73 -6.11 -14.23
C THR A 515 17.89 -5.56 -15.38
N SER A 516 16.58 -5.38 -15.18
CA SER A 516 15.65 -4.92 -16.20
C SER A 516 16.05 -3.57 -16.78
N HIS A 517 16.16 -3.53 -18.11
CA HIS A 517 16.32 -2.31 -18.90
C HIS A 517 14.99 -1.73 -19.37
N TYR A 518 13.85 -2.35 -19.00
CA TYR A 518 12.56 -1.80 -19.34
C TYR A 518 12.36 -0.45 -18.70
N SER A 519 11.81 0.46 -19.50
CA SER A 519 11.48 1.80 -19.08
C SER A 519 10.44 1.78 -17.97
N ALA A 520 10.80 2.42 -16.87
CA ALA A 520 9.93 2.81 -15.78
C ALA A 520 9.32 4.21 -16.00
N ALA A 521 9.53 4.86 -17.15
CA ALA A 521 8.91 6.15 -17.43
C ALA A 521 7.37 6.01 -17.52
N PRO A 522 6.63 7.12 -17.30
CA PRO A 522 5.19 7.17 -17.54
C PRO A 522 4.82 6.64 -18.93
N ARG A 523 3.69 5.94 -19.03
CA ARG A 523 3.31 5.18 -20.23
C ARG A 523 3.27 6.04 -21.51
N TYR A 524 2.81 7.29 -21.39
CA TYR A 524 2.71 8.22 -22.51
C TYR A 524 4.06 8.80 -22.95
N LEU A 525 5.11 8.71 -22.10
CA LEU A 525 6.46 9.19 -22.39
C LEU A 525 7.36 8.13 -23.05
N GLN A 526 6.83 6.96 -23.39
CA GLN A 526 7.55 5.93 -24.13
C GLN A 526 7.80 6.39 -25.59
N VAL A 527 8.78 7.26 -25.79
CA VAL A 527 9.41 7.51 -27.10
C VAL A 527 10.26 6.28 -27.45
N PRO A 528 10.33 5.84 -28.73
CA PRO A 528 11.17 4.71 -29.11
C PRO A 528 12.60 4.95 -28.64
N VAL A 529 13.07 4.13 -27.70
CA VAL A 529 14.48 4.09 -27.33
C VAL A 529 15.18 3.48 -28.54
N GLY A 530 15.93 4.29 -29.27
CA GLY A 530 16.91 3.78 -30.22
C GLY A 530 17.89 2.95 -29.41
N VAL A 531 17.66 1.64 -29.37
CA VAL A 531 18.67 0.71 -28.93
C VAL A 531 19.75 0.84 -30.00
N ASP A 532 20.89 1.43 -29.65
CA ASP A 532 22.10 1.30 -30.43
C ASP A 532 22.48 -0.18 -30.42
N ALA A 533 21.78 -0.94 -31.26
CA ALA A 533 22.24 -2.20 -31.75
C ALA A 533 23.46 -1.87 -32.62
N HIS A 534 24.63 -1.82 -32.00
CA HIS A 534 25.82 -2.34 -32.67
C HIS A 534 25.57 -3.83 -32.92
N GLU A 535 24.73 -4.13 -33.90
CA GLU A 535 24.74 -5.40 -34.60
C GLU A 535 25.98 -5.37 -35.47
N ASP A 536 26.96 -6.17 -35.08
CA ASP A 536 27.97 -6.69 -35.97
C ASP A 536 27.27 -7.12 -37.27
N GLU A 537 27.58 -6.42 -38.36
CA GLU A 537 27.40 -6.91 -39.71
C GLU A 537 28.13 -8.25 -39.80
N HIS A 538 27.39 -9.36 -39.71
CA HIS A 538 27.58 -10.63 -40.42
C HIS A 538 26.95 -11.80 -39.63
N ALA A 539 25.68 -12.09 -39.89
CA ALA A 539 25.22 -13.47 -40.15
C ALA A 539 23.73 -13.48 -40.57
N ASP A 540 23.51 -14.00 -41.77
CA ASP A 540 22.33 -14.76 -42.21
C ASP A 540 20.98 -14.03 -42.40
N ARG A 541 20.90 -13.43 -43.60
CA ARG A 541 19.66 -13.43 -44.40
C ARG A 541 19.42 -14.84 -44.96
N GLU A 542 18.15 -15.13 -45.22
CA GLU A 542 17.53 -16.34 -45.83
C GLU A 542 16.92 -17.32 -44.81
N PHE A 543 15.67 -17.81 -44.90
CA PHE A 543 14.51 -17.54 -45.75
C PHE A 543 13.32 -18.28 -45.09
N TYR A 544 12.11 -17.69 -45.07
CA TYR A 544 10.87 -18.46 -44.98
C TYR A 544 10.52 -18.97 -46.39
N PRO A 545 10.28 -20.26 -46.66
CA PRO A 545 9.82 -20.69 -47.97
C PRO A 545 8.29 -20.67 -48.05
N GLU A 546 7.76 -19.81 -48.93
CA GLU A 546 6.42 -19.97 -49.49
C GLU A 546 6.41 -21.14 -50.47
N GLN A 547 5.47 -22.07 -50.30
CA GLN A 547 5.16 -23.10 -51.28
C GLN A 547 4.33 -22.51 -52.42
N SER A 548 4.83 -22.64 -53.65
CA SER A 548 4.00 -22.56 -54.85
C SER A 548 3.99 -23.92 -55.56
N ALA A 549 2.78 -24.40 -55.86
CA ALA A 549 2.56 -25.51 -56.78
C ALA A 549 1.69 -25.02 -57.95
N SER A 550 2.32 -24.98 -59.12
CA SER A 550 1.78 -25.27 -60.47
C SER A 550 0.54 -24.52 -60.99
N GLY A 551 0.79 -23.59 -61.91
CA GLY A 551 0.47 -23.76 -63.34
C GLY A 551 -0.99 -23.65 -63.79
N PHE A 552 -1.33 -22.60 -64.53
CA PHE A 552 -1.65 -22.63 -65.97
C PHE A 552 -2.05 -21.23 -66.46
N THR A 553 -1.64 -20.91 -67.69
CA THR A 553 -1.93 -19.69 -68.44
C THR A 553 -3.38 -19.67 -68.96
N VAL A 554 -3.95 -18.48 -69.20
CA VAL A 554 -4.44 -17.98 -70.50
C VAL A 554 -5.10 -16.58 -70.34
N GLY A 555 -4.83 -15.71 -71.32
CA GLY A 555 -5.17 -14.29 -71.36
C GLY A 555 -6.65 -13.91 -71.45
N GLY A 556 -6.91 -12.60 -71.34
CA GLY A 556 -8.09 -11.95 -71.92
C GLY A 556 -8.67 -10.83 -71.07
N PRO A 557 -9.19 -9.73 -71.68
CA PRO A 557 -9.07 -8.38 -71.13
C PRO A 557 -10.33 -7.87 -70.40
N ALA A 558 -10.16 -6.73 -69.73
CA ALA A 558 -11.24 -5.88 -69.20
C ALA A 558 -12.34 -5.58 -70.24
N PRO A 559 -13.55 -5.22 -69.78
CA PRO A 559 -13.96 -3.83 -70.01
C PRO A 559 -14.73 -3.17 -68.86
N ALA A 560 -14.82 -1.85 -69.01
CA ALA A 560 -15.52 -0.85 -68.22
C ALA A 560 -17.04 -1.06 -68.09
N GLY A 561 -17.64 -0.43 -67.07
CA GLY A 561 -19.09 -0.23 -66.99
C GLY A 561 -19.51 0.48 -65.71
N ALA A 562 -20.19 1.61 -65.87
CA ALA A 562 -20.49 2.61 -64.86
C ALA A 562 -21.79 2.36 -64.07
N ALA A 563 -21.95 3.19 -63.03
CA ALA A 563 -23.18 3.79 -62.51
C ALA A 563 -24.03 3.06 -61.45
N GLY A 564 -24.26 3.78 -60.34
CA GLY A 564 -25.61 4.06 -59.86
C GLY A 564 -25.92 3.66 -58.41
N MET A 565 -26.09 4.67 -57.55
CA MET A 565 -27.16 4.89 -56.52
C MET A 565 -27.53 3.71 -55.60
N SER A 566 -27.84 3.82 -54.31
CA SER A 566 -28.32 4.85 -53.38
C SER A 566 -28.42 4.10 -52.03
N GLY A 567 -28.21 4.71 -50.87
CA GLY A 567 -29.28 5.43 -50.18
C GLY A 567 -29.10 5.31 -48.67
N HIS A 568 -29.40 6.42 -48.00
CA HIS A 568 -29.17 6.74 -46.60
C HIS A 568 -30.06 5.99 -45.59
N PHE A 569 -29.50 5.85 -44.37
CA PHE A 569 -30.07 6.16 -43.05
C PHE A 569 -31.59 6.07 -42.86
N HIS A 570 -31.97 5.28 -41.86
CA HIS A 570 -32.36 5.87 -40.57
C HIS A 570 -31.88 5.02 -39.40
#